data_AF-A0A9E3VTC6-F1
#
_entry.id   AF-A0A9E3VTC6-F1
#
_cell.length_a   1.000
_cell.length_b   1.000
_cell.length_c   1.000
_cell.angle_alpha   90.00
_cell.angle_beta   90.00
_cell.angle_gamma   90.00
#
_symmetry.space_group_name_H-M   'P 1'
#
loop_
_entity.id
_entity.type
_entity.pdbx_description
1 polymer ?
#
loop_
_entity_poly.entity_id
_entity_poly.type
_entity_poly.pdbx_seq_one_letter_code
_entity_poly.pdbx_strand_id
1 'polypeptide(L)'
;AMNNAKRVEPDASLIIVELGGNDVFYDTPSEEFAANLDAMLSELARHKVPIALIELPLPPFYNRFGEAQRQLAKKYGAMLVPRRLLARVLASPDATVDSLHLSPAGHERLAQALWEMR
;
A
#
# COMPACT_ATOMS: atom_id res chain seq x y z
N ALA A 1 -11.33 -9.78 3.74
CA ALA A 1 -10.00 -10.04 3.15
C ALA A 1 -9.64 -11.52 3.12
N MET A 2 -9.57 -12.23 4.26
CA MET A 2 -9.12 -13.64 4.28
C MET A 2 -9.94 -14.61 3.42
N ASN A 3 -11.27 -14.43 3.32
CA ASN A 3 -12.12 -15.27 2.46
C ASN A 3 -11.82 -15.12 0.96
N ASN A 4 -11.10 -14.07 0.55
CA ASN A 4 -10.71 -13.83 -0.84
C ASN A 4 -9.25 -14.25 -1.12
N ALA A 5 -8.52 -14.72 -0.10
CA ALA A 5 -7.12 -15.11 -0.23
C ALA A 5 -7.01 -16.58 -0.64
N LYS A 6 -6.22 -16.85 -1.70
CA LYS A 6 -5.81 -18.21 -2.07
C LYS A 6 -4.39 -18.44 -1.55
N ARG A 7 -4.14 -19.61 -0.97
CA ARG A 7 -2.78 -20.04 -0.64
C ARG A 7 -2.02 -20.25 -1.94
N VAL A 8 -0.79 -19.73 -2.01
CA VAL A 8 0.11 -19.87 -3.15
C VAL A 8 1.40 -20.52 -2.64
N GLU A 9 1.97 -21.45 -3.40
CA GLU A 9 3.25 -22.09 -3.03
C GLU A 9 4.43 -21.12 -3.23
N PRO A 10 5.47 -21.17 -2.37
CA PRO A 10 6.43 -20.10 -2.18
C PRO A 10 7.65 -20.24 -3.10
N ASP A 11 7.47 -20.18 -4.42
CA ASP A 11 8.63 -20.21 -5.33
C ASP A 11 9.30 -18.83 -5.43
N ALA A 12 8.51 -17.76 -5.24
CA ALA A 12 8.97 -16.39 -5.02
C ALA A 12 7.86 -15.60 -4.29
N SER A 13 8.17 -15.09 -3.11
CA SER A 13 7.22 -14.27 -2.33
C SER A 13 7.51 -12.79 -2.54
N LEU A 14 6.47 -11.97 -2.56
CA LEU A 14 6.51 -10.51 -2.54
C LEU A 14 5.57 -10.04 -1.44
N ILE A 15 6.01 -9.09 -0.62
CA ILE A 15 5.15 -8.44 0.36
C ILE A 15 4.67 -7.12 -0.24
N ILE A 16 3.36 -6.99 -0.44
CA ILE A 16 2.73 -5.74 -0.87
C ILE A 16 2.12 -5.08 0.36
N VAL A 17 2.55 -3.85 0.63
CA VAL A 17 2.07 -3.05 1.75
C VAL A 17 1.19 -1.93 1.21
N GLU A 18 -0.09 -1.98 1.56
CA GLU A 18 -1.11 -0.95 1.27
C GLU A 18 -1.72 -0.56 2.61
N LEU A 19 -1.13 0.44 3.27
CA LEU A 19 -1.51 0.88 4.61
C LEU A 19 -1.33 2.40 4.73
N GLY A 20 -2.06 3.00 5.68
CA GLY A 20 -2.06 4.42 5.97
C GLY A 20 -3.30 5.19 5.50
N GLY A 21 -4.20 4.55 4.74
CA GLY A 21 -5.49 5.15 4.39
C GLY A 21 -6.34 5.46 5.62
N ASN A 22 -6.34 4.57 6.62
CA ASN A 22 -7.04 4.77 7.89
C ASN A 22 -6.39 5.88 8.72
N ASP A 23 -5.06 5.98 8.74
CA ASP A 23 -4.34 7.03 9.45
C ASP A 23 -4.70 8.42 8.89
N VAL A 24 -4.81 8.53 7.55
CA VAL A 24 -5.31 9.75 6.90
C VAL A 24 -6.78 9.99 7.24
N PHE A 25 -7.61 8.95 7.24
CA PHE A 25 -9.05 9.07 7.52
C PHE A 25 -9.36 9.49 8.96
N TYR A 26 -8.59 8.99 9.93
CA TYR A 26 -8.73 9.29 11.35
C TYR A 26 -7.84 10.42 11.84
N ASP A 27 -7.14 11.11 10.93
CA ASP A 27 -6.26 12.25 11.22
C ASP A 27 -5.15 11.91 12.25
N THR A 28 -4.58 10.71 12.14
CA THR A 28 -3.43 10.29 12.92
C THR A 28 -2.26 11.28 12.69
N PRO A 29 -1.51 11.68 13.73
CA PRO A 29 -0.32 12.52 13.53
C PRO A 29 0.66 11.86 12.56
N SER A 30 1.17 12.63 11.59
CA SER A 30 2.06 12.10 10.54
C SER A 30 3.34 11.46 11.09
N GLU A 31 3.81 11.93 12.23
CA GLU A 31 4.95 11.45 12.99
C GLU A 31 4.67 10.07 13.60
N GLU A 32 3.45 9.85 14.08
CA GLU A 32 2.99 8.54 14.59
C GLU A 32 2.85 7.53 13.45
N PHE A 33 2.23 7.93 12.34
CA PHE A 33 2.17 7.13 11.13
C PHE A 33 3.57 6.72 10.66
N ALA A 34 4.51 7.66 10.62
CA ALA A 34 5.90 7.40 10.22
C ALA A 34 6.58 6.39 11.16
N ALA A 35 6.40 6.53 12.49
CA ALA A 35 6.97 5.61 13.47
C ALA A 35 6.38 4.20 13.35
N ASN A 36 5.06 4.09 13.15
CA ASN A 36 4.38 2.80 12.97
C ASN A 36 4.80 2.11 11.67
N LEU A 37 4.89 2.87 10.57
CA LEU A 37 5.37 2.35 9.28
C LEU A 37 6.83 1.91 9.36
N ASP A 38 7.68 2.66 10.08
CA ASP A 38 9.08 2.30 10.32
C ASP A 38 9.20 0.96 11.06
N ALA A 39 8.46 0.81 12.17
CA ALA A 39 8.45 -0.42 12.96
C ALA A 39 8.00 -1.63 12.13
N MET A 40 6.94 -1.48 11.33
CA MET A 40 6.45 -2.54 10.46
C MET A 40 7.48 -2.91 9.38
N LEU A 41 8.00 -1.94 8.64
CA LEU A 41 8.97 -2.21 7.57
C LEU A 41 10.27 -2.82 8.12
N SER A 42 10.68 -2.41 9.32
CA SER A 42 11.80 -3.01 10.05
C SER A 42 11.59 -4.51 10.29
N GLU A 43 10.41 -4.90 10.75
CA GLU A 43 10.09 -6.31 10.97
C GLU A 43 10.03 -7.09 9.65
N LEU A 44 9.35 -6.56 8.64
CA LEU A 44 9.24 -7.20 7.33
C LEU A 44 10.61 -7.42 6.66
N ALA A 45 11.52 -6.45 6.79
CA ALA A 45 12.87 -6.53 6.20
C ALA A 45 13.69 -7.72 6.75
N ARG A 46 13.39 -8.23 7.96
CA ARG A 46 14.08 -9.38 8.56
C ARG A 46 13.85 -10.68 7.78
N HIS A 47 12.73 -10.77 7.05
CA HIS A 47 12.36 -11.97 6.31
C HIS A 47 13.06 -12.10 4.95
N LYS A 48 13.84 -11.10 4.53
CA LYS A 48 14.56 -11.08 3.24
C LYS A 48 13.65 -11.32 2.02
N VAL A 49 12.38 -10.93 2.14
CA VAL A 49 11.40 -10.94 1.05
C VAL A 49 11.33 -9.53 0.47
N PRO A 50 11.32 -9.35 -0.87
CA PRO A 50 11.10 -8.04 -1.47
C PRO A 50 9.81 -7.40 -0.97
N ILE A 51 9.84 -6.08 -0.77
CA ILE A 51 8.69 -5.29 -0.30
C ILE A 51 8.32 -4.29 -1.40
N ALA A 52 7.03 -4.27 -1.77
CA ALA A 52 6.43 -3.20 -2.56
C ALA A 52 5.52 -2.36 -1.64
N LEU A 53 5.85 -1.09 -1.46
CA LEU A 53 5.06 -0.14 -0.68
C LEU A 53 4.20 0.71 -1.61
N ILE A 54 2.88 0.65 -1.47
CA ILE A 54 1.95 1.47 -2.25
C ILE A 54 1.84 2.86 -1.63
N GLU A 55 2.31 3.87 -2.38
CA GLU A 55 2.22 5.26 -1.96
C GLU A 55 0.74 5.72 -1.94
N LEU A 56 0.34 6.41 -0.88
CA LEU A 56 -1.03 6.83 -0.70
C LEU A 56 -1.43 7.94 -1.69
N PRO A 57 -2.64 7.88 -2.28
CA PRO A 57 -3.24 9.01 -2.96
C PRO A 57 -3.78 10.00 -1.93
N LEU A 58 -2.92 10.93 -1.51
CA LEU A 58 -3.19 11.84 -0.39
C LEU A 58 -4.04 13.06 -0.81
N PRO A 59 -4.99 13.48 0.05
CA PRO A 59 -5.68 14.76 -0.10
C PRO A 59 -4.74 15.94 0.19
N PRO A 60 -5.15 17.18 -0.14
CA PRO A 60 -4.39 18.38 0.19
C PRO A 60 -4.01 18.44 1.68
N PHE A 61 -2.83 18.98 1.99
CA PHE A 61 -2.27 19.13 3.34
C PHE A 61 -1.71 17.86 4.02
N TYR A 62 -1.94 16.66 3.48
CA TYR A 62 -1.42 15.40 4.05
C TYR A 62 -0.05 14.97 3.50
N ASN A 63 0.71 15.88 2.88
CA ASN A 63 1.96 15.57 2.17
C ASN A 63 3.02 14.82 3.02
N ARG A 64 3.02 15.04 4.34
CA ARG A 64 3.96 14.40 5.28
C ARG A 64 3.85 12.88 5.31
N PHE A 65 2.66 12.32 5.10
CA PHE A 65 2.47 10.88 4.99
C PHE A 65 3.24 10.31 3.80
N GLY A 66 3.13 10.96 2.65
CA GLY A 66 3.84 10.55 1.44
C GLY A 66 5.35 10.76 1.56
N GLU A 67 5.79 11.81 2.24
CA GLU A 67 7.20 12.02 2.56
C GLU A 67 7.75 10.88 3.43
N ALA A 68 7.02 10.49 4.47
CA ALA A 68 7.39 9.35 5.32
C ALA A 68 7.47 8.05 4.51
N GLN A 69 6.46 7.75 3.68
CA GLN A 69 6.48 6.55 2.81
C GLN A 69 7.70 6.54 1.87
N ARG A 70 8.02 7.66 1.22
CA ARG A 70 9.18 7.76 0.33
C ARG A 70 10.51 7.58 1.06
N GLN A 71 10.66 8.21 2.22
CA GLN A 71 11.87 8.10 3.04
C GLN A 71 12.07 6.67 3.54
N LEU A 72 11.01 6.04 4.06
CA LEU A 72 11.06 4.69 4.60
C LEU A 72 11.23 3.63 3.51
N ALA A 73 10.60 3.81 2.34
CA ALA A 73 10.86 2.95 1.19
C ALA A 73 12.35 2.95 0.82
N LYS A 74 12.98 4.13 0.78
CA LYS A 74 14.44 4.24 0.55
C LYS A 74 15.25 3.60 1.68
N LYS A 75 14.87 3.80 2.94
CA LYS A 75 15.56 3.23 4.12
C LYS A 75 15.61 1.70 4.08
N TYR A 76 14.50 1.06 3.72
CA TYR A 76 14.37 -0.40 3.72
C TYR A 76 14.57 -1.06 2.35
N GLY A 77 14.89 -0.30 1.31
CA GLY A 77 15.03 -0.81 -0.05
C GLY A 77 13.72 -1.35 -0.64
N ALA A 78 12.57 -0.86 -0.17
CA ALA A 78 11.27 -1.24 -0.71
C ALA A 78 11.03 -0.54 -2.05
N MET A 79 10.42 -1.26 -3.00
CA MET A 79 9.91 -0.69 -4.23
C MET A 79 8.73 0.22 -3.89
N LEU A 80 8.84 1.51 -4.19
CA LEU A 80 7.72 2.43 -4.03
C LEU A 80 6.82 2.39 -5.26
N VAL A 81 5.60 1.90 -5.09
CA VAL A 81 4.57 1.91 -6.12
C VAL A 81 3.93 3.31 -6.19
N PRO A 82 3.87 3.96 -7.35
CA PRO A 82 3.36 5.33 -7.46
C PRO A 82 1.90 5.45 -7.06
N ARG A 83 1.56 6.48 -6.27
CA ARG A 83 0.18 6.76 -5.83
C ARG A 83 -0.86 6.87 -6.93
N ARG A 84 -0.44 7.25 -8.15
CA ARG A 84 -1.33 7.37 -9.31
C ARG A 84 -1.94 6.02 -9.72
N LEU A 85 -1.26 4.91 -9.44
CA LEU A 85 -1.77 3.58 -9.73
C LEU A 85 -2.99 3.29 -8.85
N LEU A 86 -2.84 3.44 -7.53
CA LEU A 86 -3.95 3.23 -6.59
C LEU A 86 -5.09 4.22 -6.84
N ALA A 87 -4.79 5.49 -7.09
CA ALA A 87 -5.80 6.50 -7.42
C ALA A 87 -6.66 6.11 -8.64
N ARG A 88 -6.03 5.58 -9.71
CA ARG A 88 -6.76 5.12 -10.91
C ARG A 88 -7.64 3.92 -10.63
N VAL A 89 -7.18 2.99 -9.79
CA VAL A 89 -8.00 1.83 -9.40
C VAL A 89 -9.21 2.28 -8.59
N LEU A 90 -9.01 3.11 -7.56
CA LEU A 90 -10.11 3.62 -6.73
C LEU A 90 -11.15 4.41 -7.54
N ALA A 91 -10.72 5.16 -8.55
CA ALA A 91 -11.60 5.92 -9.43
C ALA A 91 -12.32 5.07 -10.51
N SER A 92 -12.04 3.76 -10.60
CA SER A 92 -12.65 2.90 -11.61
C SER A 92 -14.09 2.49 -11.24
N PRO A 93 -14.98 2.29 -12.21
CA PRO A 93 -16.34 1.78 -11.94
C PRO A 93 -16.30 0.47 -11.15
N ASP A 94 -17.18 0.37 -10.15
CA ASP A 94 -17.34 -0.79 -9.26
C ASP A 94 -16.08 -1.18 -8.46
N ALA A 95 -15.04 -0.34 -8.43
CA ALA A 95 -13.78 -0.67 -7.77
C ALA A 95 -13.86 -0.59 -6.26
N THR A 96 -14.84 0.13 -5.71
CA THR A 96 -15.02 0.31 -4.26
C THR A 96 -16.45 0.02 -3.85
N VAL A 97 -16.66 -0.43 -2.61
CA VAL A 97 -18.00 -0.63 -2.04
C VAL A 97 -18.61 0.65 -1.46
N ASP A 98 -17.77 1.62 -1.08
CA ASP A 98 -18.17 2.85 -0.38
C ASP A 98 -17.29 4.06 -0.76
N SER A 99 -16.70 4.05 -1.95
CA SER A 99 -15.72 5.05 -2.46
C SER A 99 -14.33 4.98 -1.84
N LEU A 100 -14.08 4.11 -0.84
CA LEU A 100 -12.78 3.97 -0.20
C LEU A 100 -12.28 2.51 -0.20
N HIS A 101 -13.12 1.59 0.25
CA HIS A 101 -12.75 0.18 0.41
C HIS A 101 -12.91 -0.56 -0.91
N LEU A 102 -11.85 -1.24 -1.35
CA LEU A 102 -11.88 -2.01 -2.60
C LEU A 102 -12.95 -3.11 -2.55
N SER A 103 -13.73 -3.18 -3.62
CA SER A 103 -14.58 -4.33 -3.90
C SER A 103 -13.71 -5.52 -4.34
N PRO A 104 -14.26 -6.74 -4.45
CA PRO A 104 -13.54 -7.86 -5.08
C PRO A 104 -12.98 -7.51 -6.46
N ALA A 105 -13.78 -6.84 -7.31
CA ALA A 105 -13.33 -6.38 -8.62
C ALA A 105 -12.23 -5.30 -8.52
N GLY A 106 -12.29 -4.42 -7.52
CA GLY A 106 -11.23 -3.45 -7.23
C GLY A 106 -9.91 -4.11 -6.85
N HIS A 107 -9.96 -5.14 -6.00
CA HIS A 107 -8.78 -5.94 -5.64
C HIS A 107 -8.16 -6.63 -6.87
N GLU A 108 -8.97 -7.21 -7.75
CA GLU A 108 -8.48 -7.82 -9.00
C GLU A 108 -7.80 -6.79 -9.90
N ARG A 109 -8.40 -5.60 -10.06
CA ARG A 109 -7.80 -4.50 -10.84
C ARG A 109 -6.48 -4.02 -10.25
N LEU A 110 -6.39 -3.89 -8.93
CA LEU A 110 -5.14 -3.52 -8.27
C LEU A 110 -4.05 -4.56 -8.50
N ALA A 111 -4.38 -5.85 -8.32
CA ALA A 111 -3.44 -6.95 -8.56
C ALA A 111 -2.94 -6.96 -10.02
N GLN A 112 -3.82 -6.78 -11.00
CA GLN A 112 -3.45 -6.69 -12.42
C GLN A 112 -2.54 -5.49 -12.69
N ALA A 113 -2.89 -4.32 -12.16
CA ALA A 113 -2.09 -3.10 -12.37
C ALA A 113 -0.68 -3.24 -11.77
N LEU A 114 -0.55 -3.87 -10.61
CA LEU A 114 0.76 -4.18 -10.00
C LEU A 114 1.56 -5.18 -10.83
N TRP A 115 0.91 -6.21 -11.37
CA TRP A 115 1.56 -7.20 -12.24
C TRP A 115 2.11 -6.59 -13.53
N GLU A 116 1.42 -5.60 -14.10
CA GLU A 116 1.83 -4.89 -15.31
C GLU A 116 2.99 -3.90 -15.11
N MET A 117 3.36 -3.57 -13.87
CA MET A 117 4.49 -2.69 -13.56
C MET A 117 5.88 -3.32 -13.76
N ARG A 118 5.92 -4.62 -14.06
CA ARG A 118 7.15 -5.39 -14.28
C ARG A 118 8.01 -4.88 -15.42
#